data_AF-A0A2A8HPZ3-F1
#
_entry.id   AF-A0A2A8HPZ3-F1
#
_cell.length_a   1.000
_cell.length_b   1.000
_cell.length_c   1.000
_cell.angle_alpha   90.00
_cell.angle_beta   90.00
_cell.angle_gamma   90.00
#
_symmetry.space_group_name_H-M   'P 1'
#
loop_
_entity.id
_entity.type
_entity.pdbx_description
1 polymer ?
#
loop_
_entity_poly.entity_id
_entity_poly.type
_entity_poly.pdbx_seq_one_letter_code
_entity_poly.pdbx_strand_id
1 'polypeptide(L)'
;MGQLIRMDADEQSAETNPRSSAGFGYAVIIREAMASQNVSLRELQRRGVVNDRLRRQLFEKIEAGLISVTELQQVYDCLGIDPLRAMVAVQVLNNPQAYFDPCCETIAAYTEELGIALNEQLSAVRGDFKPIRRNLCRSHAQKITEQICAHHARVVEREETPIA
;
A
#
# COMPACT_ATOMS: atom_id res chain seq x y z
N MET A 1 -26.91 -24.79 -40.79
CA MET A 1 -25.44 -24.63 -40.79
C MET A 1 -25.10 -23.28 -40.15
N GLY A 2 -25.19 -23.20 -38.82
CA GLY A 2 -24.74 -22.04 -38.04
C GLY A 2 -23.88 -22.58 -36.92
N GLN A 3 -22.57 -22.40 -37.03
CA GLN A 3 -21.60 -22.93 -36.09
C GLN A 3 -21.74 -22.20 -34.75
N LEU A 4 -22.15 -22.96 -33.75
CA LEU A 4 -22.13 -22.61 -32.34
C LEU A 4 -20.66 -22.54 -31.91
N ILE A 5 -20.14 -21.33 -31.72
CA ILE A 5 -18.85 -21.13 -31.06
C ILE A 5 -19.07 -21.50 -29.59
N ARG A 6 -18.74 -22.74 -29.24
CA ARG A 6 -18.50 -23.14 -27.86
C ARG A 6 -17.19 -22.47 -27.45
N MET A 7 -17.30 -21.40 -26.67
CA MET A 7 -16.20 -20.95 -25.83
C MET A 7 -16.03 -22.01 -24.76
N ASP A 8 -15.03 -22.86 -24.94
CA ASP A 8 -14.57 -23.76 -23.90
C ASP A 8 -14.18 -22.92 -22.69
N ALA A 9 -14.88 -23.19 -21.58
CA ALA A 9 -14.54 -22.70 -20.28
C ALA A 9 -13.23 -23.36 -19.86
N ASP A 10 -12.11 -22.74 -20.22
CA ASP A 10 -10.85 -22.95 -19.52
C ASP A 10 -11.00 -22.30 -18.13
N GLU A 11 -11.62 -23.05 -17.22
CA GLU A 11 -11.31 -23.02 -15.80
C GLU A 11 -9.82 -23.37 -15.66
N GLN A 12 -8.95 -22.40 -15.96
CA GLN A 12 -7.61 -22.39 -15.40
C GLN A 12 -7.77 -22.09 -13.92
N SER A 13 -7.93 -23.18 -13.17
CA SER A 13 -7.59 -23.31 -11.76
C SER A 13 -6.45 -22.36 -11.45
N ALA A 14 -6.77 -21.25 -10.79
CA ALA A 14 -5.80 -20.40 -10.16
C ALA A 14 -5.07 -21.27 -9.13
N GLU A 15 -3.94 -21.84 -9.54
CA GLU A 15 -2.91 -22.30 -8.63
C GLU A 15 -2.66 -21.13 -7.67
N THR A 16 -3.22 -21.24 -6.47
CA THR A 16 -2.89 -20.38 -5.33
C THR A 16 -1.42 -20.60 -5.03
N ASN A 17 -0.58 -19.88 -5.77
CA ASN A 17 0.83 -19.76 -5.48
C ASN A 17 0.90 -19.18 -4.06
N PRO A 18 1.51 -19.87 -3.08
CA PRO A 18 1.58 -19.38 -1.70
C PRO A 18 2.32 -18.02 -1.60
N ARG A 19 3.00 -17.60 -2.66
CA ARG A 19 3.61 -16.27 -2.84
C ARG A 19 2.64 -15.16 -3.30
N SER A 20 1.38 -15.50 -3.58
CA SER A 20 0.32 -14.59 -4.04
C SER A 20 -0.59 -14.09 -2.91
N SER A 21 -0.36 -14.51 -1.66
CA SER A 21 -1.15 -13.99 -0.54
C SER A 21 -0.69 -12.58 -0.17
N ALA A 22 -1.64 -11.70 0.15
CA ALA A 22 -1.37 -10.41 0.78
C ALA A 22 -0.39 -10.52 1.96
N GLY A 23 -0.54 -11.59 2.75
CA GLY A 23 0.33 -11.93 3.87
C GLY A 23 1.80 -12.09 3.46
N PHE A 24 2.07 -12.77 2.34
CA PHE A 24 3.43 -12.87 1.82
C PHE A 24 4.04 -11.50 1.52
N GLY A 25 3.27 -10.62 0.89
CA GLY A 25 3.73 -9.25 0.60
C GLY A 25 4.08 -8.46 1.86
N TYR A 26 3.21 -8.49 2.87
CA TYR A 26 3.50 -7.83 4.15
C TYR A 26 4.71 -8.43 4.87
N ALA A 27 4.88 -9.75 4.82
CA ALA A 27 6.04 -10.43 5.40
C ALA A 27 7.36 -10.01 4.72
N VAL A 28 7.36 -9.77 3.41
CA VAL A 28 8.53 -9.25 2.68
C VAL A 28 8.91 -7.86 3.18
N ILE A 29 7.95 -6.93 3.25
CA ILE A 29 8.19 -5.55 3.73
C ILE A 29 8.76 -5.56 5.16
N ILE A 30 8.15 -6.34 6.06
CA ILE A 30 8.62 -6.44 7.45
C ILE A 30 10.04 -7.01 7.53
N ARG A 31 10.35 -8.08 6.78
CA ARG A 31 11.70 -8.66 6.78
C ARG A 31 12.76 -7.65 6.33
N GLU A 32 12.45 -6.89 5.31
CA GLU A 32 13.38 -5.92 4.75
C GLU A 32 13.56 -4.69 5.65
N ALA A 33 12.47 -4.18 6.25
CA ALA A 33 12.54 -3.14 7.27
C ALA A 33 13.33 -3.58 8.52
N MET A 34 13.15 -4.83 8.96
CA MET A 34 13.93 -5.41 10.06
C MET A 34 15.42 -5.49 9.70
N ALA A 35 15.75 -5.92 8.47
CA ALA A 35 17.12 -6.02 8.00
C ALA A 35 17.80 -4.64 7.90
N SER A 36 17.13 -3.64 7.32
CA SER A 36 17.69 -2.29 7.16
C SER A 36 17.94 -1.57 8.48
N GLN A 37 17.15 -1.88 9.52
CA GLN A 37 17.28 -1.30 10.86
C GLN A 37 18.08 -2.18 11.83
N ASN A 38 18.61 -3.33 11.36
CA ASN A 38 19.30 -4.32 12.19
C ASN A 38 18.49 -4.78 13.43
N VAL A 39 17.17 -4.91 13.25
CA VAL A 39 16.22 -5.36 14.29
C VAL A 39 15.98 -6.85 14.14
N SER A 40 16.25 -7.63 15.19
CA SER A 40 15.98 -9.07 15.21
C SER A 40 14.62 -9.40 15.83
N LEU A 41 14.11 -10.62 15.60
CA LEU A 41 12.90 -11.11 16.29
C LEU A 41 13.06 -11.13 17.82
N ARG A 42 14.28 -11.34 18.32
CA ARG A 42 14.58 -11.23 19.76
C ARG A 42 14.46 -9.80 20.26
N GLU A 43 14.86 -8.83 19.44
CA GLU A 43 14.74 -7.43 19.76
C GLU A 43 13.28 -6.97 19.81
N LEU A 44 12.44 -7.43 18.86
CA LEU A 44 11.00 -7.19 18.92
C LEU A 44 10.37 -7.75 20.21
N GLN A 45 10.79 -8.95 20.63
CA GLN A 45 10.36 -9.50 21.91
C GLN A 45 10.85 -8.69 23.11
N ARG A 46 12.12 -8.28 23.10
CA ARG A 46 12.72 -7.45 24.18
C ARG A 46 11.98 -6.12 24.35
N ARG A 47 11.50 -5.55 23.24
CA ARG A 47 10.69 -4.32 23.21
C ARG A 47 9.21 -4.55 23.57
N GLY A 48 8.79 -5.79 23.82
CA GLY A 48 7.40 -6.13 24.14
C GLY A 48 6.44 -6.07 22.95
N VAL A 49 6.96 -5.92 21.72
CA VAL A 49 6.17 -5.87 20.48
C VAL A 49 5.54 -7.23 20.17
N VAL A 50 6.27 -8.31 20.48
CA VAL A 50 5.79 -9.69 20.31
C VAL A 50 6.05 -10.52 21.55
N ASN A 51 5.13 -11.41 21.89
CA ASN A 51 5.36 -12.41 22.94
C ASN A 51 6.23 -13.58 22.43
N ASP A 52 6.72 -14.45 23.33
CA ASP A 52 7.64 -15.53 22.94
C ASP A 52 7.01 -16.54 21.97
N ARG A 53 5.69 -16.76 22.07
CA ARG A 53 4.96 -17.63 21.14
C ARG A 53 4.93 -17.02 19.74
N LEU A 54 4.53 -15.75 19.64
CA LEU A 54 4.42 -15.02 18.38
C LEU A 54 5.80 -14.86 17.73
N ARG A 55 6.86 -14.59 18.52
CA ARG A 55 8.24 -14.51 18.00
C ARG A 55 8.63 -15.72 17.17
N ARG A 56 8.26 -16.93 17.60
CA ARG A 56 8.64 -18.19 16.92
C ARG A 56 7.88 -18.42 15.62
N GLN A 57 6.71 -17.81 15.46
CA GLN A 57 5.76 -18.07 14.37
C GLN A 57 5.38 -16.81 13.60
N LEU A 58 6.09 -15.69 13.80
CA LEU A 58 5.63 -14.37 13.34
C LEU A 58 5.36 -14.37 11.83
N PHE A 59 6.34 -14.78 11.04
CA PHE A 59 6.21 -14.77 9.58
C PHE A 59 5.23 -15.82 9.07
N GLU A 60 5.17 -17.01 9.68
CA GLU A 60 4.17 -18.02 9.35
C GLU A 60 2.75 -17.48 9.55
N LYS A 61 2.49 -16.79 10.67
CA LYS A 61 1.19 -16.17 10.95
C LYS A 61 0.89 -15.00 10.00
N ILE A 62 1.89 -14.18 9.65
CA ILE A 62 1.69 -13.08 8.70
C ILE A 62 1.34 -13.63 7.32
N GLU A 63 2.13 -14.58 6.80
CA GLU A 63 1.96 -15.18 5.47
C GLU A 63 0.61 -15.91 5.34
N ALA A 64 0.17 -16.57 6.42
CA ALA A 64 -1.12 -17.24 6.49
C ALA A 64 -2.31 -16.30 6.79
N GLY A 65 -2.08 -15.01 7.04
CA GLY A 65 -3.16 -14.07 7.40
C GLY A 65 -3.77 -14.32 8.80
N LEU A 66 -3.03 -14.98 9.68
CA LEU A 66 -3.44 -15.36 11.05
C LEU A 66 -2.90 -14.40 12.13
N ILE A 67 -2.18 -13.36 11.73
CA ILE A 67 -1.77 -12.28 12.62
C ILE A 67 -2.96 -11.33 12.83
N SER A 68 -3.18 -10.90 14.07
CA SER A 68 -4.22 -9.90 14.33
C SER A 68 -3.78 -8.52 13.82
N VAL A 69 -4.76 -7.66 13.53
CA VAL A 69 -4.50 -6.27 13.11
C VAL A 69 -3.67 -5.53 14.16
N THR A 70 -3.97 -5.74 15.45
CA THR A 70 -3.22 -5.10 16.55
C THR A 70 -1.77 -5.58 16.63
N GLU A 71 -1.51 -6.88 16.51
CA GLU A 71 -0.14 -7.42 16.50
C GLU A 71 0.65 -6.89 15.28
N LEU A 72 0.00 -6.82 14.12
CA LEU A 72 0.62 -6.30 12.91
C LEU A 72 0.94 -4.80 13.04
N GLN A 73 0.01 -4.02 13.60
CA GLN A 73 0.20 -2.59 13.84
C GLN A 73 1.36 -2.34 14.81
N GLN A 74 1.48 -3.12 15.89
CA GLN A 74 2.60 -3.01 16.83
C GLN A 74 3.96 -3.25 16.14
N VAL A 75 4.01 -4.23 15.22
CA VAL A 75 5.21 -4.48 14.42
C VAL A 75 5.49 -3.31 13.48
N TYR A 76 4.46 -2.77 12.83
CA TYR A 76 4.59 -1.60 11.96
C TYR A 76 5.10 -0.37 12.71
N ASP A 77 4.49 -0.04 13.85
CA ASP A 77 4.89 1.10 14.69
C ASP A 77 6.35 0.96 15.15
N CYS A 78 6.76 -0.24 15.57
CA CYS A 78 8.14 -0.49 16.00
C CYS A 78 9.16 -0.33 14.86
N LEU A 79 8.76 -0.62 13.62
CA LEU A 79 9.63 -0.57 12.44
C LEU A 79 9.45 0.72 11.63
N GLY A 80 8.57 1.64 12.05
CA GLY A 80 8.24 2.84 11.28
C GLY A 80 7.65 2.52 9.90
N ILE A 81 6.86 1.45 9.80
CA ILE A 81 6.20 1.06 8.55
C ILE A 81 4.88 1.80 8.44
N ASP A 82 4.69 2.53 7.34
CA ASP A 82 3.41 3.14 6.99
C ASP A 82 2.44 2.04 6.51
N PRO A 83 1.31 1.82 7.21
CA PRO A 83 0.34 0.78 6.84
C PRO A 83 -0.32 1.04 5.47
N LEU A 84 -0.58 2.29 5.11
CA LEU A 84 -1.20 2.66 3.85
C LEU A 84 -0.22 2.44 2.70
N ARG A 85 1.04 2.83 2.88
CA ARG A 85 2.12 2.55 1.91
C ARG A 85 2.33 1.05 1.72
N ALA A 86 2.33 0.27 2.80
CA ALA A 86 2.41 -1.19 2.73
C ALA A 86 1.22 -1.78 1.96
N MET A 87 0.00 -1.29 2.23
CA MET A 87 -1.19 -1.70 1.50
C MET A 87 -1.10 -1.36 0.01
N VAL A 88 -0.63 -0.16 -0.35
CA VAL A 88 -0.43 0.24 -1.75
C VAL A 88 0.55 -0.69 -2.45
N ALA A 89 1.73 -0.95 -1.85
CA ALA A 89 2.73 -1.84 -2.42
C ALA A 89 2.18 -3.26 -2.66
N VAL A 90 1.48 -3.82 -1.67
CA VAL A 90 1.01 -5.21 -1.71
C VAL A 90 -0.28 -5.37 -2.53
N GLN A 91 -1.29 -4.54 -2.29
CA GLN A 91 -2.64 -4.72 -2.85
C GLN A 91 -2.83 -4.00 -4.18
N VAL A 92 -2.22 -2.82 -4.35
CA VAL A 92 -2.46 -1.97 -5.51
C VAL A 92 -1.42 -2.20 -6.58
N LEU A 93 -0.14 -2.24 -6.19
CA LEU A 93 0.98 -2.43 -7.11
C LEU A 93 1.34 -3.90 -7.31
N ASN A 94 0.83 -4.80 -6.46
CA ASN A 94 1.19 -6.22 -6.42
C ASN A 94 2.72 -6.44 -6.44
N ASN A 95 3.44 -5.54 -5.76
CA ASN A 95 4.90 -5.53 -5.70
C ASN A 95 5.33 -5.04 -4.30
N PRO A 96 5.61 -5.96 -3.36
CA PRO A 96 6.03 -5.59 -2.02
C PRO A 96 7.32 -4.78 -1.97
N GLN A 97 8.23 -4.98 -2.93
CA GLN A 97 9.49 -4.23 -3.02
C GLN A 97 9.25 -2.75 -3.35
N ALA A 98 8.15 -2.45 -4.06
CA ALA A 98 7.78 -1.07 -4.37
C ALA A 98 7.55 -0.24 -3.10
N TYR A 99 7.30 -0.87 -1.94
CA TYR A 99 7.24 -0.17 -0.66
C TYR A 99 8.45 0.76 -0.47
N PHE A 100 9.66 0.36 -0.86
CA PHE A 100 10.85 1.18 -0.62
C PHE A 100 11.09 2.23 -1.70
N ASP A 101 10.27 2.28 -2.75
CA ASP A 101 10.38 3.27 -3.82
C ASP A 101 9.71 4.60 -3.42
N PRO A 102 10.30 5.76 -3.76
CA PRO A 102 9.71 7.08 -3.52
C PRO A 102 8.33 7.26 -4.19
N CYS A 103 8.10 6.60 -5.32
CA CYS A 103 6.80 6.61 -5.99
C CYS A 103 5.69 6.01 -5.12
N CYS A 104 5.96 4.90 -4.41
CA CYS A 104 4.97 4.28 -3.54
C CYS A 104 4.65 5.16 -2.33
N GLU A 105 5.67 5.84 -1.77
CA GLU A 105 5.49 6.86 -0.74
C GLU A 105 4.54 7.97 -1.20
N THR A 106 4.77 8.47 -2.42
CA THR A 106 3.97 9.55 -2.99
C THR A 106 2.53 9.12 -3.22
N ILE A 107 2.32 7.89 -3.73
CA ILE A 107 0.98 7.32 -3.92
C ILE A 107 0.27 7.16 -2.58
N ALA A 108 0.96 6.69 -1.54
CA ALA A 108 0.39 6.53 -0.20
C ALA A 108 -0.04 7.88 0.38
N ALA A 109 0.86 8.87 0.42
CA ALA A 109 0.56 10.21 0.91
C ALA A 109 -0.60 10.86 0.13
N TYR A 110 -0.60 10.73 -1.19
CA TYR A 110 -1.70 11.25 -2.01
C TYR A 110 -3.02 10.53 -1.76
N THR A 111 -2.98 9.22 -1.49
CA THR A 111 -4.17 8.43 -1.16
C THR A 111 -4.75 8.84 0.19
N GLU A 112 -3.91 9.12 1.18
CA GLU A 112 -4.32 9.63 2.49
C GLU A 112 -5.06 10.97 2.36
N GLU A 113 -4.43 11.93 1.69
CA GLU A 113 -5.00 13.27 1.45
C GLU A 113 -6.32 13.20 0.66
N LEU A 114 -6.40 12.34 -0.36
CA LEU A 114 -7.64 12.10 -1.08
C LEU A 114 -8.74 11.52 -0.17
N GLY A 115 -8.38 10.60 0.74
CA GLY A 115 -9.31 10.02 1.70
C GLY A 115 -9.89 11.09 2.64
N ILE A 116 -9.03 11.98 3.15
CA ILE A 116 -9.44 13.11 4.00
C ILE A 116 -10.39 14.03 3.22
N ALA A 117 -9.98 14.49 2.04
CA ALA A 117 -10.80 15.38 1.21
C ALA A 117 -12.16 14.75 0.86
N LEU A 118 -12.20 13.46 0.51
CA LEU A 118 -13.46 12.76 0.25
C LEU A 118 -14.37 12.72 1.48
N ASN A 119 -13.83 12.47 2.66
CA ASN A 119 -14.60 12.42 3.90
C ASN A 119 -15.20 13.80 4.26
N GLU A 120 -14.42 14.88 4.05
CA GLU A 120 -14.90 16.26 4.22
C GLU A 120 -16.05 16.57 3.24
N GLN A 121 -15.90 16.20 1.97
CA GLN A 121 -16.93 16.43 0.95
C GLN A 121 -18.19 15.59 1.17
N LEU A 122 -18.05 14.32 1.59
CA LEU A 122 -19.18 13.46 1.96
C LEU A 122 -19.96 14.03 3.14
N SER A 123 -19.26 14.60 4.12
CA SER A 123 -19.89 15.28 5.26
C SER A 123 -20.67 16.53 4.82
N ALA A 124 -20.24 17.19 3.74
CA ALA A 124 -20.90 18.37 3.18
C ALA A 124 -22.07 18.05 2.22
N VAL A 125 -22.11 16.85 1.64
CA VAL A 125 -23.08 16.49 0.59
C VAL A 125 -23.84 15.22 0.99
N ARG A 126 -25.06 15.36 1.53
CA ARG A 126 -26.01 14.25 1.81
C ARG A 126 -26.60 13.62 0.52
N GLY A 127 -25.78 13.25 -0.45
CA GLY A 127 -26.25 12.84 -1.78
C GLY A 127 -25.70 11.50 -2.25
N ASP A 128 -26.52 10.77 -3.01
CA ASP A 128 -26.13 9.54 -3.73
C ASP A 128 -25.12 9.86 -4.84
N PHE A 129 -23.85 9.56 -4.60
CA PHE A 129 -22.83 9.62 -5.65
C PHE A 129 -22.93 8.40 -6.57
N LYS A 130 -23.16 8.64 -7.86
CA LYS A 130 -22.95 7.62 -8.89
C LYS A 130 -21.44 7.49 -9.18
N PRO A 131 -20.94 6.29 -9.48
CA PRO A 131 -19.53 6.09 -9.84
C PRO A 131 -19.09 7.02 -10.97
N ILE A 132 -17.97 7.70 -10.78
CA ILE A 132 -17.40 8.59 -11.79
C ILE A 132 -16.94 7.76 -13.00
N ARG A 133 -17.24 8.22 -14.22
CA ARG A 133 -16.80 7.54 -15.45
C ARG A 133 -15.27 7.52 -15.52
N ARG A 134 -14.66 6.35 -15.78
CA ARG A 134 -13.19 6.17 -15.82
C ARG A 134 -12.42 7.19 -16.67
N ASN A 135 -12.97 7.57 -17.83
CA ASN A 135 -12.30 8.52 -18.72
C ASN A 135 -12.20 9.93 -18.11
N LEU A 136 -13.19 10.33 -17.31
CA LEU A 136 -13.16 11.58 -16.57
C LEU A 136 -12.10 11.52 -15.46
N CYS A 137 -12.02 10.41 -14.73
CA CYS A 137 -10.96 10.20 -13.74
C CYS A 137 -9.57 10.29 -14.36
N ARG A 138 -9.35 9.68 -15.54
CA ARG A 138 -8.07 9.75 -16.24
C ARG A 138 -7.69 11.18 -16.63
N SER A 139 -8.62 11.94 -17.22
CA SER A 139 -8.36 13.32 -17.62
C SER A 139 -8.09 14.23 -16.41
N HIS A 140 -8.83 14.04 -15.32
CA HIS A 140 -8.57 14.76 -14.06
C HIS A 140 -7.21 14.40 -13.46
N ALA A 141 -6.87 13.11 -13.39
CA ALA A 141 -5.59 12.65 -12.86
C ALA A 141 -4.43 13.29 -13.65
N GLN A 142 -4.49 13.26 -14.99
CA GLN A 142 -3.47 13.88 -15.82
C GLN A 142 -3.32 15.39 -15.54
N LYS A 143 -4.44 16.12 -15.51
CA LYS A 143 -4.43 17.57 -15.24
C LYS A 143 -3.86 17.89 -13.85
N ILE A 144 -4.22 17.10 -12.84
CA ILE A 144 -3.73 17.28 -11.48
C ILE A 144 -2.23 16.96 -11.42
N THR A 145 -1.78 15.87 -12.04
CA THR A 145 -0.35 15.53 -12.12
C THR A 145 0.47 16.66 -12.75
N GLU A 146 0.01 17.20 -13.88
CA GLU A 146 0.66 18.34 -14.54
C GLU A 146 0.74 19.57 -13.60
N GLN A 147 -0.33 19.85 -12.86
CA GLN A 147 -0.36 20.94 -11.88
C GLN A 147 0.58 20.71 -10.69
N ILE A 148 0.66 19.48 -10.18
CA ILE A 148 1.57 19.09 -9.10
C ILE A 148 3.02 19.25 -9.57
N CYS A 149 3.37 18.73 -10.75
CA CYS A 149 4.71 18.88 -11.32
C CYS A 149 5.10 20.36 -11.47
N ALA A 150 4.21 21.18 -12.03
CA ALA A 150 4.44 22.62 -12.18
C ALA A 150 4.51 23.35 -10.83
N HIS A 151 3.81 22.87 -9.80
CA HIS A 151 3.90 23.44 -8.46
C HIS A 151 5.22 23.07 -7.78
N HIS A 152 5.59 21.79 -7.81
CA HIS A 152 6.83 21.29 -7.20
C HIS A 152 8.06 21.99 -7.79
N ALA A 153 8.13 22.13 -9.13
CA ALA A 153 9.21 22.86 -9.77
C ALA A 153 9.34 24.30 -9.24
N ARG A 154 8.21 25.01 -9.06
CA ARG A 154 8.20 26.38 -8.50
C ARG A 154 8.61 26.44 -7.04
N VAL A 155 8.35 25.39 -6.24
CA VAL A 155 8.78 25.33 -4.83
C VAL A 155 10.27 25.12 -4.76
N VAL A 156 10.81 24.16 -5.52
CA VAL A 156 12.25 23.88 -5.59
C VAL A 156 13.04 25.12 -6.05
N GLU A 157 12.58 25.82 -7.08
CA GLU A 157 13.20 27.07 -7.54
C GLU A 157 13.30 28.13 -6.43
N ARG A 158 12.31 28.21 -5.54
CA ARG A 158 12.29 29.16 -4.41
C ARG A 158 13.20 28.74 -3.26
N GLU A 159 13.40 27.44 -3.07
CA GLU A 159 14.33 26.91 -2.05
C GLU A 159 15.79 27.06 -2.48
N GLU A 160 16.06 27.01 -3.80
CA GLU A 160 17.40 27.16 -4.37
C GLU A 160 17.86 28.62 -4.58
N THR A 161 16.96 29.61 -4.45
CA THR A 161 17.35 31.02 -4.47
C THR A 161 17.73 31.47 -3.05
N PRO A 162 19.03 31.67 -2.71
CA PRO A 162 19.38 32.25 -1.43
C PRO A 162 18.91 33.71 -1.43
N ILE A 163 18.24 34.12 -0.35
CA ILE A 163 17.96 35.52 -0.09
C ILE A 163 19.32 36.24 -0.05
N ALA A 164 19.56 37.12 -1.02
CA ALA A 164 20.70 38.03 -1.06
C ALA A 164 20.54 39.17 -0.04
#